data_AF-A0A1Q4G3A8-F1
#
_entry.id   AF-A0A1Q4G3A8-F1
#
_cell.length_a   1.000
_cell.length_b   1.000
_cell.length_c   1.000
_cell.angle_alpha   90.00
_cell.angle_beta   90.00
_cell.angle_gamma   90.00
#
_symmetry.space_group_name_H-M   'P 1'
#
loop_
_entity.id
_entity.type
_entity.pdbx_description
1 polymer ?
#
loop_
_entity_poly.entity_id
_entity_poly.type
_entity_poly.pdbx_seq_one_letter_code
_entity_poly.pdbx_strand_id
1 'polypeptide(L)'
;MVWCTSASAQVIAKRDIPADSIAQHVDDFPYFKGGVVAWSKFIQNNLDLSGTVRAMDSVAYAKYGSRQTAILKFIVCEDGAICNIEIENPDKISPEFAKAVLSAMRRSPQWMPGQVKGKPVKTRFRQPVVAVIE
;
A
#
# COMPACT_ATOMS: atom_id res chain seq x y z
N MET A 1 -8.81 27.60 15.12
CA MET A 1 -8.22 26.47 15.86
C MET A 1 -8.12 25.29 14.89
N VAL A 2 -6.95 25.08 14.29
CA VAL A 2 -6.77 24.05 13.24
C VAL A 2 -6.57 22.72 13.95
N TRP A 3 -7.54 21.82 13.84
CA TRP A 3 -7.44 20.47 14.35
C TRP A 3 -6.51 19.67 13.44
N CYS A 4 -5.26 19.51 13.87
CA CYS A 4 -4.35 18.56 13.26
C CYS A 4 -4.74 17.17 13.78
N THR A 5 -5.59 16.46 13.05
CA THR A 5 -5.95 15.08 13.40
C THR A 5 -4.72 14.20 13.19
N SER A 6 -4.16 13.75 14.30
CA SER A 6 -3.09 12.76 14.39
C SER A 6 -3.40 11.58 13.49
N ALA A 7 -2.53 11.30 12.53
CA ALA A 7 -2.60 10.06 11.75
C ALA A 7 -2.30 8.89 12.70
N SER A 8 -3.34 8.30 13.27
CA SER A 8 -3.21 7.10 14.09
C SER A 8 -2.74 5.97 13.19
N ALA A 9 -1.53 5.47 13.42
CA ALA A 9 -1.01 4.29 12.74
C ALA A 9 -2.02 3.15 12.91
N GLN A 10 -2.54 2.64 11.79
CA GLN A 10 -3.56 1.60 11.83
C GLN A 10 -2.90 0.28 12.23
N VAL A 11 -3.51 -0.44 13.18
CA VAL A 11 -3.14 -1.82 13.46
C VAL A 11 -3.59 -2.66 12.26
N ILE A 12 -2.70 -2.82 11.28
CA ILE A 12 -2.96 -3.55 10.04
C ILE A 12 -2.86 -5.05 10.33
N ALA A 13 -3.90 -5.59 10.95
CA ALA A 13 -4.12 -7.02 11.06
C ALA A 13 -4.86 -7.52 9.81
N LYS A 14 -4.61 -8.78 9.44
CA LYS A 14 -5.48 -9.51 8.51
C LYS A 14 -6.89 -9.55 9.14
N ARG A 15 -7.84 -8.86 8.53
CA ARG A 15 -9.24 -8.83 8.95
C ARG A 15 -10.01 -9.93 8.24
N ASP A 16 -10.87 -10.62 8.97
CA ASP A 16 -11.84 -11.54 8.39
C ASP A 16 -12.99 -10.70 7.80
N ILE A 17 -12.89 -10.43 6.49
CA ILE A 17 -13.87 -9.64 5.74
C ILE A 17 -14.61 -10.60 4.82
N PRO A 18 -15.93 -10.79 5.02
CA PRO A 18 -16.76 -11.60 4.13
C PRO A 18 -16.61 -11.13 2.68
N ALA A 19 -16.34 -12.06 1.76
CA ALA A 19 -16.02 -11.72 0.37
C ALA A 19 -17.19 -11.04 -0.36
N ASP A 20 -18.42 -11.38 0.01
CA ASP A 20 -19.68 -10.79 -0.46
C ASP A 20 -19.87 -9.33 0.00
N SER A 21 -19.20 -8.91 1.08
CA SER A 21 -19.22 -7.52 1.56
C SER A 21 -18.31 -6.57 0.76
N ILE A 22 -17.48 -7.10 -0.15
CA ILE A 22 -16.56 -6.32 -0.97
C ILE A 22 -17.25 -6.00 -2.30
N ALA A 23 -17.39 -4.70 -2.59
CA ALA A 23 -17.98 -4.24 -3.84
C ALA A 23 -17.13 -4.68 -5.05
N GLN A 24 -17.80 -5.29 -6.03
CA GLN A 24 -17.20 -5.69 -7.30
C GLN A 24 -17.15 -4.55 -8.32
N HIS A 25 -18.11 -3.63 -8.22
CA HIS A 25 -18.22 -2.44 -9.05
C HIS A 25 -18.37 -1.22 -8.16
N VAL A 26 -17.67 -0.14 -8.51
CA VAL A 26 -17.70 1.14 -7.83
C VAL A 26 -17.87 2.25 -8.86
N ASP A 27 -18.58 3.32 -8.48
CA ASP A 27 -18.71 4.53 -9.29
C ASP A 27 -17.43 5.37 -9.15
N ASP A 28 -16.93 5.48 -7.91
CA ASP A 28 -15.67 6.14 -7.59
C ASP A 28 -14.68 5.16 -6.96
N PHE A 29 -13.45 5.15 -7.46
CA PHE A 29 -12.40 4.29 -6.93
C PHE A 29 -11.77 4.88 -5.66
N PRO A 30 -11.29 4.01 -4.74
CA PRO A 30 -10.48 4.47 -3.63
C PRO A 30 -9.23 5.21 -4.09
N TYR A 31 -8.81 6.23 -3.35
CA TYR A 31 -7.58 6.97 -3.64
C TYR A 31 -6.87 7.44 -2.37
N PHE A 32 -5.55 7.60 -2.47
CA PHE A 32 -4.76 8.10 -1.34
C PHE A 32 -5.17 9.53 -1.00
N LYS A 33 -5.36 9.85 0.27
CA LYS A 33 -5.78 11.20 0.69
C LYS A 33 -4.74 12.23 0.26
N GLY A 34 -5.17 13.25 -0.50
CA GLY A 34 -4.25 14.21 -1.15
C GLY A 34 -3.71 13.76 -2.51
N GLY A 35 -4.22 12.66 -3.05
CA GLY A 35 -3.95 12.18 -4.40
C GLY A 35 -2.53 11.66 -4.61
N VAL A 36 -2.12 11.63 -5.88
CA VAL A 36 -0.84 11.04 -6.33
C VAL A 36 0.37 11.74 -5.71
N VAL A 37 0.31 13.06 -5.51
CA VAL A 37 1.41 13.84 -4.92
C VAL A 37 1.63 13.44 -3.46
N ALA A 38 0.55 13.33 -2.67
CA ALA A 38 0.64 12.90 -1.28
C ALA A 38 1.07 11.43 -1.17
N TRP A 39 0.61 10.57 -2.08
CA TRP A 39 1.06 9.18 -2.18
C TRP A 39 2.56 9.07 -2.43
N SER A 40 3.08 9.83 -3.39
CA SER A 40 4.52 9.84 -3.72
C SER A 40 5.37 10.26 -2.52
N LYS A 41 4.98 11.36 -1.84
CA LYS A 41 5.65 11.82 -0.61
C LYS A 41 5.57 10.78 0.50
N PHE A 42 4.42 10.16 0.68
CA PHE A 42 4.24 9.09 1.67
C PHE A 42 5.22 7.95 1.43
N ILE A 43 5.31 7.44 0.19
CA ILE A 43 6.24 6.37 -0.17
C ILE A 43 7.69 6.79 0.05
N GLN A 44 8.09 7.99 -0.40
CA GLN A 44 9.45 8.49 -0.18
C GLN A 44 9.83 8.55 1.30
N ASN A 45 8.91 8.96 2.16
CA ASN A 45 9.16 9.11 3.60
C ASN A 45 9.09 7.78 4.38
N ASN A 46 8.42 6.77 3.83
CA ASN A 46 8.14 5.54 4.56
C ASN A 46 8.81 4.30 3.95
N LEU A 47 9.28 4.33 2.71
CA LEU A 47 9.97 3.21 2.10
C LEU A 47 11.45 3.24 2.49
N ASP A 48 11.86 2.33 3.37
CA ASP A 48 13.26 2.23 3.81
C ASP A 48 14.14 1.59 2.74
N LEU A 49 14.49 2.37 1.71
CA LEU A 49 15.42 1.94 0.68
C LEU A 49 16.84 1.78 1.22
N SER A 50 17.24 2.56 2.23
CA SER A 50 18.59 2.49 2.81
C SER A 50 18.87 1.13 3.46
N GLY A 51 17.89 0.59 4.18
CA GLY A 51 17.94 -0.75 4.75
C GLY A 51 17.88 -1.82 3.66
N THR A 52 17.06 -1.63 2.63
CA THR A 52 16.98 -2.55 1.48
C THR A 52 18.31 -2.65 0.74
N VAL A 53 18.97 -1.53 0.42
CA VAL A 53 20.28 -1.51 -0.26
C VAL A 53 21.33 -2.29 0.54
N ARG A 54 21.38 -2.09 1.86
CA ARG A 54 22.34 -2.80 2.74
C ARG A 54 22.05 -4.30 2.87
N ALA A 55 20.80 -4.70 2.72
CA ALA A 55 20.37 -6.08 2.93
C ALA A 55 20.41 -6.91 1.64
N MET A 56 20.25 -6.29 0.47
CA MET A 56 20.34 -6.99 -0.81
C MET A 56 21.78 -7.32 -1.16
N ASP A 57 22.05 -8.62 -1.35
CA ASP A 57 23.34 -9.11 -1.82
C ASP A 57 23.41 -9.19 -3.35
N SER A 58 24.59 -9.54 -3.88
CA SER A 58 24.82 -9.67 -5.32
C SER A 58 23.92 -10.72 -5.99
N VAL A 59 23.50 -11.76 -5.26
CA VAL A 59 22.58 -12.80 -5.77
C VAL A 59 21.18 -12.22 -5.96
N ALA A 60 20.69 -11.44 -4.99
CA ALA A 60 19.42 -10.74 -5.10
C ALA A 60 19.42 -9.73 -6.25
N TYR A 61 20.50 -8.94 -6.41
CA TYR A 61 20.63 -8.02 -7.54
C TYR A 61 20.64 -8.74 -8.90
N ALA A 62 21.36 -9.85 -9.02
CA ALA A 62 21.40 -10.63 -10.26
C ALA A 62 20.04 -11.23 -10.62
N LYS A 63 19.26 -11.65 -9.62
CA LYS A 63 17.95 -12.30 -9.83
C LYS A 63 16.81 -11.31 -10.08
N TYR A 64 16.76 -10.21 -9.32
CA TYR A 64 15.61 -9.31 -9.30
C TYR A 64 15.87 -7.96 -9.97
N GLY A 65 17.13 -7.59 -10.16
CA GLY A 65 17.54 -6.28 -10.68
C GLY A 65 17.45 -5.16 -9.64
N SER A 66 18.05 -4.01 -9.98
CA SER A 66 18.01 -2.78 -9.18
C SER A 66 16.63 -2.12 -9.21
N ARG A 67 15.96 -2.10 -10.38
CA ARG A 67 14.60 -1.57 -10.51
C ARG A 67 13.59 -2.63 -10.10
N GLN A 68 12.88 -2.38 -9.00
CA GLN A 68 11.86 -3.28 -8.49
C GLN A 68 10.46 -2.64 -8.53
N THR A 69 9.45 -3.47 -8.77
CA THR A 69 8.04 -3.06 -8.83
C THR A 69 7.19 -4.03 -8.03
N ALA A 70 6.68 -3.60 -6.88
CA ALA A 70 5.75 -4.36 -6.07
C ALA A 70 4.31 -3.99 -6.44
N ILE A 71 3.48 -4.97 -6.79
CA ILE A 71 2.06 -4.79 -7.05
C ILE A 71 1.31 -5.11 -5.76
N LEU A 72 0.89 -4.07 -5.05
CA LEU A 72 0.12 -4.23 -3.82
C LEU A 72 -1.32 -4.54 -4.14
N LYS A 73 -1.92 -5.41 -3.33
CA LYS A 73 -3.35 -5.68 -3.27
C LYS A 73 -3.80 -5.57 -1.83
N PHE A 74 -4.81 -4.75 -1.58
CA PHE A 74 -5.36 -4.55 -0.26
C PHE A 74 -6.83 -4.18 -0.34
N ILE A 75 -7.50 -4.17 0.81
CA ILE A 75 -8.88 -3.72 0.93
C ILE A 75 -8.87 -2.33 1.55
N VAL A 76 -9.58 -1.40 0.94
CA VAL A 76 -9.94 -0.10 1.55
C VAL A 76 -11.35 -0.25 2.11
N CYS A 77 -11.50 -0.04 3.43
CA CYS A 77 -12.78 -0.07 4.13
C CYS A 77 -13.56 1.24 3.94
N GLU A 78 -14.82 1.25 4.38
CA GLU A 78 -15.75 2.39 4.29
C GLU A 78 -15.25 3.63 5.05
N ASP A 79 -14.45 3.43 6.10
CA ASP A 79 -13.80 4.46 6.91
C ASP A 79 -12.44 4.90 6.34
N GLY A 80 -12.04 4.34 5.19
CA GLY A 80 -10.74 4.59 4.56
C GLY A 80 -9.59 3.78 5.15
N ALA A 81 -9.82 2.95 6.17
CA ALA A 81 -8.77 2.09 6.68
C ALA A 81 -8.36 1.02 5.67
N ILE A 82 -7.08 0.64 5.68
CA ILE A 82 -6.59 -0.43 4.81
C ILE A 82 -6.29 -1.69 5.60
N CYS A 83 -6.57 -2.84 5.00
CA CYS A 83 -6.24 -4.15 5.59
C CYS A 83 -5.97 -5.20 4.50
N ASN A 84 -5.55 -6.40 4.93
CA ASN A 84 -5.27 -7.55 4.07
C ASN A 84 -4.29 -7.18 2.94
N ILE A 85 -3.20 -6.51 3.34
CA ILE A 85 -2.17 -6.02 2.42
C ILE A 85 -1.29 -7.20 2.00
N GLU A 86 -1.26 -7.44 0.70
CA GLU A 86 -0.52 -8.51 0.05
C GLU A 86 0.24 -7.94 -1.15
N ILE A 87 1.32 -8.62 -1.55
CA ILE A 87 2.01 -8.35 -2.81
C ILE A 87 1.60 -9.46 -3.77
N GLU A 88 1.04 -9.10 -4.94
CA GLU A 88 0.56 -10.08 -5.93
C GLU A 88 1.68 -10.72 -6.74
N ASN A 89 2.85 -10.09 -6.81
CA ASN A 89 4.01 -10.55 -7.57
C ASN A 89 5.26 -10.81 -6.70
N PRO A 90 5.15 -11.59 -5.60
CA PRO A 90 6.25 -11.76 -4.65
C PRO A 90 7.48 -12.41 -5.30
N ASP A 91 7.30 -13.28 -6.30
CA ASP A 91 8.41 -13.96 -6.99
C ASP A 91 9.19 -13.07 -7.98
N LYS A 92 8.73 -11.83 -8.20
CA LYS A 92 9.31 -10.87 -9.15
C LYS A 92 10.08 -9.74 -8.47
N ILE A 93 10.16 -9.76 -7.14
CA ILE A 93 10.86 -8.75 -6.35
C ILE A 93 11.72 -9.43 -5.28
N SER A 94 12.69 -8.70 -4.74
CA SER A 94 13.51 -9.24 -3.66
C SER A 94 12.73 -9.29 -2.34
N PRO A 95 13.00 -10.27 -1.45
CA PRO A 95 12.38 -10.34 -0.13
C PRO A 95 12.59 -9.06 0.71
N GLU A 96 13.74 -8.40 0.55
CA GLU A 96 14.10 -7.17 1.26
C GLU A 96 13.20 -6.01 0.83
N PHE A 97 12.97 -5.87 -0.48
CA PHE A 97 12.07 -4.85 -1.02
C PHE A 97 10.62 -5.15 -0.63
N ALA A 98 10.18 -6.41 -0.73
CA ALA A 98 8.85 -6.84 -0.29
C ALA A 98 8.60 -6.45 1.18
N LYS A 99 9.57 -6.71 2.06
CA LYS A 99 9.51 -6.35 3.49
C LYS A 99 9.43 -4.84 3.69
N ALA A 100 10.22 -4.06 2.96
CA ALA A 100 10.21 -2.59 3.04
C ALA A 100 8.87 -2.01 2.61
N VAL A 101 8.32 -2.48 1.48
CA VAL A 101 7.02 -2.04 0.96
C VAL A 101 5.89 -2.38 1.94
N LEU A 102 5.83 -3.62 2.44
CA LEU A 102 4.81 -4.02 3.42
C LEU A 102 4.93 -3.19 4.72
N SER A 103 6.15 -2.90 5.16
CA SER A 103 6.40 -2.08 6.35
C SER A 103 6.01 -0.62 6.14
N ALA A 104 6.23 -0.06 4.95
CA ALA A 104 5.75 1.27 4.58
C ALA A 104 4.22 1.32 4.61
N MET A 105 3.56 0.35 3.97
CA MET A 105 2.10 0.28 3.92
C MET A 105 1.44 0.10 5.28
N ARG A 106 2.12 -0.52 6.26
CA ARG A 106 1.66 -0.56 7.67
C ARG A 106 1.50 0.82 8.32
N ARG A 107 2.18 1.84 7.79
CA ARG A 107 2.10 3.23 8.26
C ARG A 107 1.19 4.09 7.37
N SER A 108 0.48 3.49 6.42
CA SER A 108 -0.39 4.24 5.52
C SER A 108 -1.51 4.94 6.31
N PRO A 109 -1.77 6.24 6.03
CA PRO A 109 -2.95 6.91 6.57
C PRO A 109 -4.23 6.34 5.96
N GLN A 110 -5.38 6.78 6.48
CA GLN A 110 -6.66 6.48 5.85
C GLN A 110 -6.73 7.01 4.41
N TRP A 111 -7.22 6.16 3.53
CA TRP A 111 -7.53 6.45 2.14
C TRP A 111 -8.93 7.06 2.03
N MET A 112 -9.23 7.65 0.88
CA MET A 112 -10.61 7.93 0.53
C MET A 112 -11.25 6.61 0.04
N PRO A 113 -12.38 6.19 0.61
CA PRO A 113 -13.02 4.92 0.25
C PRO A 113 -13.60 4.99 -1.16
N GLY A 114 -13.77 3.82 -1.76
CA GLY A 114 -14.57 3.71 -3.00
C GLY A 114 -16.04 3.98 -2.70
N GLN A 115 -16.78 4.42 -3.70
CA GLN A 115 -18.20 4.77 -3.54
C GLN A 115 -19.10 4.09 -4.56
N VAL A 116 -20.31 3.77 -4.12
CA VAL A 116 -21.44 3.38 -4.97
C VAL A 116 -22.62 4.26 -4.60
N LYS A 117 -23.15 5.02 -5.56
CA LYS A 117 -24.27 5.96 -5.37
C LYS A 117 -24.00 6.92 -4.20
N GLY A 118 -22.76 7.43 -4.11
CA GLY A 118 -22.30 8.34 -3.06
C GLY A 118 -22.15 7.72 -1.67
N LYS A 119 -22.29 6.39 -1.53
CA LYS A 119 -22.08 5.69 -0.25
C LYS A 119 -20.72 4.99 -0.26
N PRO A 120 -19.91 5.14 0.80
CA PRO A 120 -18.64 4.44 0.89
C PRO A 120 -18.87 2.92 0.95
N VAL A 121 -18.01 2.17 0.29
CA VAL A 121 -18.04 0.70 0.24
C VAL A 121 -16.65 0.11 0.43
N LYS A 122 -16.57 -1.15 0.89
CA LYS A 122 -15.30 -1.87 0.94
C LYS A 122 -14.88 -2.23 -0.47
N THR A 123 -13.66 -1.88 -0.85
CA THR A 123 -13.16 -2.10 -2.21
C THR A 123 -11.79 -2.74 -2.16
N ARG A 124 -11.59 -3.76 -3.00
CA ARG A 124 -10.26 -4.31 -3.25
C ARG A 124 -9.53 -3.40 -4.24
N PHE A 125 -8.36 -2.93 -3.86
CA PHE A 125 -7.58 -1.98 -4.65
C PHE A 125 -6.19 -2.54 -4.95
N ARG A 126 -5.65 -2.19 -6.12
CA ARG A 126 -4.32 -2.55 -6.58
C ARG A 126 -3.48 -1.30 -6.81
N GLN A 127 -2.29 -1.24 -6.23
CA GLN A 127 -1.40 -0.09 -6.36
C GLN A 127 0.05 -0.54 -6.58
N PRO A 128 0.68 -0.15 -7.70
CA PRO A 128 2.11 -0.40 -7.88
C PRO A 128 2.95 0.57 -7.04
N VAL A 129 4.03 0.05 -6.47
CA VAL A 129 5.15 0.79 -5.87
C VAL A 129 6.41 0.42 -6.63
N VAL A 130 7.08 1.44 -7.19
CA VAL A 130 8.31 1.27 -7.98
C VAL A 130 9.45 2.00 -7.29
N ALA A 131 10.59 1.34 -7.17
CA ALA A 131 11.83 1.94 -6.70
C ALA A 131 13.01 1.43 -7.52
N VAL A 132 14.07 2.23 -7.57
CA VAL A 132 15.40 1.79 -8.03
C VAL A 132 16.28 1.70 -6.79
N ILE A 133 16.91 0.54 -6.62
CA ILE A 133 17.76 0.19 -5.49
C ILE A 133 19.18 0.17 -6.05
N GLU A 134 19.98 1.17 -5.66
CA GLU A 134 21.36 1.39 -6.10
C GLU A 134 22.30 1.45 -4.89
#